data_AF-A0A368GGU6-F1
#
_entry.id   AF-A0A368GGU6-F1
#
_cell.length_a   1.000
_cell.length_b   1.000
_cell.length_c   1.000
_cell.angle_alpha   90.00
_cell.angle_beta   90.00
_cell.angle_gamma   90.00
#
_symmetry.space_group_name_H-M   'P 1'
#
loop_
_entity.id
_entity.type
_entity.pdbx_description
1 polymer ?
#
loop_
_entity_poly.entity_id
_entity_poly.type
_entity_poly.pdbx_seq_one_letter_code
_entity_poly.pdbx_strand_id
1 'polypeptide(L)' 'MPKYCLFGDTVNTASRMESNGKPGCVHMSEAAANLLKETFPEYKTEPRGEVIIKGKGVMNTFWLVMEDDDNQTSQLV' A
#
# COMPACT_ATOMS: atom_id res chain seq x y z
N MET A 1 -25.05 -13.96 -16.94
CA MET A 1 -24.21 -14.86 -16.12
C MET A 1 -23.94 -14.18 -14.78
N PRO A 2 -24.22 -14.83 -13.63
CA PRO A 2 -23.99 -14.22 -12.32
C PRO A 2 -22.49 -13.96 -12.08
N LYS A 3 -22.16 -12.80 -11.50
CA LYS A 3 -20.80 -12.42 -11.09
C LYS A 3 -20.78 -12.21 -9.59
N TYR A 4 -19.82 -12.82 -8.91
CA TYR A 4 -19.58 -12.58 -7.49
C TYR A 4 -18.78 -11.29 -7.34
N CYS A 5 -19.30 -10.36 -6.55
CA CYS A 5 -18.67 -9.07 -6.27
C CYS A 5 -18.60 -8.85 -4.76
N LEU A 6 -17.47 -8.31 -4.29
CA LEU A 6 -17.31 -7.86 -2.91
C LEU A 6 -17.68 -6.38 -2.82
N PHE A 7 -18.36 -6.00 -1.76
CA PHE A 7 -18.80 -4.63 -1.51
C PHE A 7 -18.48 -4.22 -0.08
N GLY A 8 -18.27 -2.92 0.13
CA GLY A 8 -18.04 -2.37 1.46
C GLY A 8 -16.98 -1.28 1.48
N ASP A 9 -16.83 -0.69 2.66
CA ASP A 9 -15.91 0.41 2.89
C ASP A 9 -14.43 -0.02 2.75
N THR A 10 -14.09 -1.24 3.16
CA THR A 10 -12.74 -1.79 3.01
C THR A 10 -12.31 -1.90 1.55
N VAL A 11 -13.16 -2.46 0.67
CA VAL A 11 -12.85 -2.58 -0.76
C VAL A 11 -12.81 -1.22 -1.45
N ASN A 12 -13.65 -0.28 -1.02
CA ASN A 12 -13.58 1.11 -1.50
C ASN A 12 -12.28 1.78 -1.08
N THR A 13 -11.85 1.62 0.18
CA THR A 13 -10.59 2.17 0.68
C THR A 13 -9.40 1.57 -0.06
N ALA A 14 -9.38 0.24 -0.25
CA ALA A 14 -8.33 -0.43 -1.04
C ALA A 14 -8.26 0.09 -2.48
N SER A 15 -9.42 0.28 -3.14
CA SER A 15 -9.46 0.91 -4.46
C SER A 15 -8.90 2.33 -4.44
N ARG A 16 -9.15 3.13 -3.39
CA ARG A 16 -8.56 4.47 -3.26
C ARG A 16 -7.06 4.45 -2.99
N MET A 17 -6.56 3.46 -2.25
CA MET A 17 -5.11 3.26 -2.06
C MET A 17 -4.44 2.97 -3.40
N GLU A 18 -5.00 2.06 -4.20
CA GLU A 18 -4.49 1.71 -5.52
C GLU A 18 -4.49 2.92 -6.46
N SER A 19 -5.60 3.65 -6.56
CA SER A 19 -5.70 4.80 -7.48
C SER A 19 -4.84 6.00 -7.09
N ASN A 20 -4.37 6.08 -5.84
CA ASN A 20 -3.43 7.10 -5.34
C ASN A 20 -2.01 6.54 -5.10
N GLY A 21 -1.77 5.31 -5.55
CA GLY A 21 -0.51 4.60 -5.43
C GLY A 21 0.56 5.11 -6.39
N LYS A 22 1.76 4.53 -6.28
CA LYS A 22 2.89 4.75 -7.19
C LYS A 22 3.16 3.43 -7.92
N PRO A 23 3.43 3.44 -9.23
CA PRO A 23 3.80 2.23 -9.96
C PRO A 23 4.98 1.51 -9.30
N GLY A 24 4.87 0.19 -9.17
CA GLY A 24 5.90 -0.65 -8.55
C GLY A 24 5.95 -0.59 -7.02
N CYS A 25 5.07 0.16 -6.36
CA CYS A 25 5.01 0.24 -4.90
C CYS A 25 3.70 -0.33 -4.36
N VAL A 26 3.76 -0.99 -3.20
CA VAL A 26 2.56 -1.46 -2.49
C VAL A 26 2.10 -0.40 -1.50
N HIS A 27 0.98 0.25 -1.82
CA HIS A 27 0.36 1.27 -0.97
C HIS A 27 -0.60 0.63 0.04
N MET A 28 -0.51 1.03 1.30
CA MET A 28 -1.37 0.48 2.36
C MET A 28 -1.88 1.54 3.33
N SER A 29 -3.01 1.22 3.95
CA SER A 29 -3.55 2.00 5.07
C SER A 29 -2.73 1.78 6.33
N GLU A 30 -2.83 2.71 7.27
CA GLU A 30 -2.21 2.59 8.60
C GLU A 30 -2.59 1.29 9.32
N ALA A 31 -3.87 0.90 9.31
CA ALA A 31 -4.33 -0.32 9.95
C ALA A 31 -3.65 -1.57 9.36
N ALA A 32 -3.47 -1.64 8.04
CA ALA A 32 -2.78 -2.73 7.38
C ALA A 32 -1.28 -2.73 7.69
N ALA A 33 -0.65 -1.55 7.72
CA ALA A 33 0.76 -1.41 8.07
C ALA A 33 1.05 -1.87 9.51
N ASN A 34 0.19 -1.51 10.46
CA ASN A 34 0.34 -1.93 11.87
C ASN A 34 0.18 -3.44 12.00
N LEU A 35 -0.85 -4.02 11.38
CA LEU A 35 -1.05 -5.46 11.40
C LEU A 35 0.12 -6.23 10.76
N LEU A 36 0.69 -5.70 9.66
CA LEU A 36 1.86 -6.29 9.01
C LEU A 36 3.07 -6.28 9.94
N LYS A 37 3.35 -5.15 10.61
CA LYS A 37 4.46 -5.05 11.59
C LYS A 37 4.30 -6.02 12.75
N GLU A 38 3.07 -6.22 13.23
CA GLU A 38 2.78 -7.14 14.33
C GLU A 38 2.89 -8.61 13.93
N THR A 39 2.47 -8.95 12.71
CA THR A 39 2.38 -10.34 12.25
C THR A 39 3.66 -10.82 11.58
N PHE A 40 4.34 -9.94 10.85
CA PHE A 40 5.53 -10.25 10.05
C PHE A 40 6.58 -9.12 10.19
N PRO A 41 7.33 -9.11 11.31
CA PRO A 41 8.30 -8.04 11.61
C PRO A 41 9.43 -7.88 10.60
N GLU A 42 9.66 -8.87 9.75
CA GLU A 42 10.63 -8.83 8.65
C GLU A 42 10.26 -7.83 7.56
N TYR A 43 8.96 -7.53 7.38
CA TYR A 43 8.52 -6.55 6.39
C TYR A 43 8.60 -5.14 6.94
N LYS A 44 9.40 -4.30 6.28
CA LYS A 44 9.52 -2.89 6.61
C LYS A 44 8.47 -2.07 5.88
N THR A 45 7.95 -1.06 6.56
CA THR A 45 7.03 -0.09 5.95
C THR A 45 7.49 1.33 6.21
N GLU A 46 7.32 2.19 5.22
CA GLU A 46 7.71 3.59 5.26
C GLU A 46 6.48 4.49 5.24
N PRO A 47 6.42 5.54 6.08
CA PRO A 47 5.32 6.49 6.03
C PRO A 47 5.36 7.28 4.72
N ARG A 48 4.24 7.27 3.99
CA ARG A 48 4.00 8.18 2.84
C ARG A 48 3.61 9.57 3.32
N GLY A 49 2.97 9.64 4.49
CA GLY A 49 2.36 10.84 5.06
C GLY A 49 0.84 10.87 4.86
N GLU A 50 0.30 12.07 5.03
CA GLU A 50 -1.13 12.36 4.95
C GLU A 50 -1.62 12.44 3.50
N VAL A 51 -2.64 11.65 3.16
CA VAL A 51 -3.28 11.64 1.84
C VAL A 51 -4.77 11.88 2.01
N ILE A 52 -5.33 12.77 1.18
CA ILE A 52 -6.78 13.04 1.17
C ILE A 52 -7.48 11.92 0.38
N ILE A 53 -8.27 11.12 1.10
CA ILE A 53 -9.04 10.02 0.54
C ILE A 53 -10.52 10.38 0.55
N LYS A 54 -11.15 10.33 -0.63
CA LYS A 54 -12.57 10.65 -0.81
C LYS A 54 -13.45 9.78 0.11
N GLY A 55 -14.20 10.43 1.00
CA GLY A 55 -15.10 9.78 1.96
C GLY A 55 -14.43 9.35 3.27
N LYS A 56 -13.11 9.48 3.39
CA LYS A 56 -12.35 9.21 4.62
C LYS A 56 -11.68 10.44 5.21
N GLY A 57 -11.48 11.49 4.41
CA GLY A 57 -10.75 12.67 4.84
C GLY A 57 -9.25 12.45 4.72
N VAL A 58 -8.49 13.01 5.65
CA VAL A 58 -7.03 12.85 5.68
C VAL A 58 -6.69 11.49 6.31
N MET A 59 -5.88 10.70 5.63
CA MET A 59 -5.42 9.39 6.11
C MET A 59 -3.90 9.33 6.11
N ASN A 60 -3.33 8.80 7.18
CA ASN A 60 -1.94 8.35 7.18
C ASN A 60 -1.82 7.05 6.40
N THR A 61 -0.86 7.03 5.48
CA THR A 61 -0.64 5.91 4.57
C THR A 61 0.83 5.53 4.52
N PHE A 62 1.07 4.29 4.11
CA PHE A 62 2.39 3.67 4.17
C PHE A 62 2.73 2.95 2.87
N TRP A 63 4.01 2.85 2.60
CA TRP A 63 4.59 2.00 1.58
C TRP A 63 5.16 0.74 2.19
N LEU A 64 5.01 -0.39 1.51
CA LEU A 64 5.84 -1.56 1.77
C LEU A 64 7.22 -1.29 1.19
N VAL A 65 8.26 -1.44 2.00
CA VAL A 65 9.64 -1.46 1.52
C VAL A 65 9.90 -2.88 1.04
N MET A 66 10.02 -3.02 -0.28
CA MET A 66 10.58 -4.24 -0.85
C MET A 66 12.09 -4.17 -0.59
N GLU A 67 12.69 -5.26 -0.12
CA GLU A 67 14.15 -5.33 -0.10
C GLU A 67 14.62 -5.22 -1.56
N ASP A 68 15.35 -4.13 -1.87
CA ASP A 68 16.12 -4.07 -3.10
C ASP A 68 17.19 -5.17 -2.99
N ASP A 69 17.18 -6.12 -3.93
CA ASP A 69 18.38 -6.87 -4.27
C ASP A 69 19.32 -5.86 -4.91
N ASP A 70 20.19 -5.24 -4.11
CA ASP A 70 21.06 -4.12 -4.48
C ASP A 70 22.25 -4.55 -5.36
N ASN A 71 22.07 -5.55 -6.22
CA ASN A 71 23.11 -6.03 -7.13
C ASN A 71 22.59 -6.27 -8.56
N GLN A 72 23.06 -5.44 -9.50
CA GLN A 72 23.05 -5.57 -10.97
C GLN A 72 21.94 -4.87 -11.79
N THR A 73 21.87 -3.52 -11.81
CA THR A 73 21.41 -2.83 -13.06
C THR A 73 22.01 -1.44 -13.30
N SER A 74 23.23 -1.16 -12.82
CA SER A 74 23.91 0.12 -13.06
C SER A 74 25.37 -0.05 -13.52
N GLN A 75 25.61 -1.00 -14.43
CA GLN A 75 26.88 -1.09 -15.15
C GLN A 75 26.72 -1.62 -16.58
N LEU A 76 25.67 -1.20 -17.29
CA LEU A 76 25.54 -1.40 -18.75
C LEU A 76 24.80 -0.21 -19.39
N VAL A 77 25.44 0.96 -19.43
CA VAL A 77 25.30 1.95 -20.52
C VAL A 77 26.66 2.61 -20.71
#